data_AF-A0A0J6GNA6-F1
#
_entry.id   AF-A0A0J6GNA6-F1
#
_cell.length_a   1.000
_cell.length_b   1.000
_cell.length_c   1.000
_cell.angle_alpha   90.00
_cell.angle_beta   90.00
_cell.angle_gamma   90.00
#
_symmetry.space_group_name_H-M   'P 1'
#
loop_
_entity.id
_entity.type
_entity.pdbx_description
1 polymer ?
#
loop_
_entity_poly.entity_id
_entity_poly.type
_entity_poly.pdbx_seq_one_letter_code
_entity_poly.pdbx_strand_id
1 'polypeptide(L)' 'MDGLKLTRREMDVLDWLMQGYANKEIAQRLNISCFTVRDHVSSLLFKHGVKSRLALMVMCGRLDNGR' A
#
# COMPACT_ATOMS: atom_id res chain seq x y z
N MET A 1 -1.63 20.23 -2.36
CA MET A 1 -2.14 18.84 -2.25
C MET A 1 -1.33 18.21 -1.15
N ASP A 2 -1.93 18.16 0.03
CA ASP A 2 -1.26 17.83 1.29
C ASP A 2 -0.54 16.48 1.20
N GLY A 3 0.78 16.54 1.37
CA GLY A 3 1.66 15.39 1.31
C GLY A 3 1.22 14.34 2.32
N LEU A 4 0.57 13.30 1.82
CA LEU A 4 0.18 12.10 2.56
C LEU A 4 1.42 11.54 3.26
N LYS A 5 1.57 11.86 4.55
CA LYS A 5 2.65 11.31 5.38
C LYS A 5 2.34 9.84 5.64
N LEU A 6 2.84 8.99 4.76
CA LEU A 6 2.92 7.56 4.99
C LEU A 6 4.00 7.30 6.04
N THR A 7 3.69 6.42 6.97
CA THR A 7 4.70 5.83 7.85
C THR A 7 5.61 4.93 7.02
N ARG A 8 6.81 4.63 7.54
CA ARG A 8 7.73 3.71 6.86
C ARG A 8 7.07 2.36 6.54
N ARG A 9 6.28 1.82 7.48
CA ARG A 9 5.58 0.54 7.29
C ARG A 9 4.49 0.61 6.22
N GLU A 10 3.73 1.69 6.16
CA GLU A 10 2.75 1.89 5.09
C GLU A 10 3.43 2.02 3.73
N MET A 11 4.60 2.68 3.67
CA MET A 11 5.37 2.81 2.45
C MET A 11 5.96 1.46 2.00
N ASP A 12 6.51 0.66 2.92
CA ASP A 12 6.95 -0.70 2.63
C ASP A 12 5.81 -1.57 2.08
N VAL A 13 4.64 -1.52 2.73
CA VAL A 13 3.46 -2.28 2.30
C VAL A 13 2.96 -1.80 0.93
N LEU A 14 2.96 -0.49 0.69
CA LEU A 14 2.56 0.10 -0.58
C LEU A 14 3.46 -0.35 -1.73
N ASP A 15 4.77 -0.37 -1.52
CA ASP A 15 5.75 -0.79 -2.54
C ASP A 15 5.54 -2.24 -2.97
N TRP A 16 5.40 -3.16 -2.01
CA TRP A 16 5.08 -4.56 -2.33
C TRP A 16 3.69 -4.73 -2.95
N LEU A 17 2.73 -3.89 -2.55
CA LEU A 17 1.40 -3.87 -3.16
C LEU A 17 1.49 -3.50 -4.65
N MET A 18 2.25 -2.45 -5.00
CA MET A 18 2.44 -2.01 -6.39
C MET A 18 3.07 -3.08 -7.26
N GLN A 19 3.96 -3.90 -6.68
CA GLN A 19 4.57 -5.06 -7.35
C GLN A 19 3.61 -6.25 -7.53
N GLY A 20 2.37 -6.17 -7.02
CA GLY A 20 1.34 -7.19 -7.21
C GLY A 20 1.27 -8.28 -6.14
N TYR A 21 2.08 -8.18 -5.07
CA TYR A 21 2.09 -9.20 -4.02
C TYR A 21 0.76 -9.27 -3.25
N ALA A 22 0.40 -10.47 -2.79
CA ALA A 22 -0.72 -10.70 -1.90
C ALA A 22 -0.34 -10.39 -0.44
N ASN A 23 -1.34 -10.05 0.39
CA ASN A 23 -1.10 -9.69 1.81
C ASN A 23 -0.32 -10.76 2.59
N LYS A 24 -0.48 -12.04 2.25
CA LYS A 24 0.27 -13.15 2.86
C LYS A 24 1.75 -13.13 2.50
N GLU A 25 2.05 -12.80 1.24
CA GLU A 25 3.42 -12.69 0.73
C GLU A 25 4.14 -11.45 1.28
N ILE A 26 3.39 -10.35 1.42
CA ILE A 26 3.87 -9.11 2.06
C ILE A 26 4.15 -9.37 3.55
N ALA A 27 3.26 -10.08 4.23
CA ALA A 27 3.41 -10.44 5.64
C ALA A 27 4.69 -11.24 5.88
N GLN A 28 4.97 -12.23 5.01
CA GLN A 28 6.21 -13.01 5.06
C GLN A 28 7.45 -12.14 4.82
N ARG A 29 7.43 -11.26 3.82
CA ARG A 29 8.55 -10.37 3.48
C ARG A 29 8.87 -9.36 4.59
N LEU A 30 7.84 -8.82 5.22
CA LEU A 30 7.98 -7.82 6.28
C LEU A 30 8.09 -8.42 7.69
N ASN A 31 8.03 -9.76 7.80
CA ASN A 31 8.02 -10.50 9.05
C ASN A 31 6.96 -9.98 10.05
N ILE A 32 5.73 -9.80 9.57
CA ILE A 32 4.56 -9.37 10.35
C ILE A 32 3.35 -10.25 10.03
N SER A 33 2.26 -10.10 10.77
CA SER A 33 1.05 -10.88 10.53
C SER A 33 0.28 -10.40 9.28
N CYS A 34 -0.44 -11.30 8.61
CA CYS A 34 -1.39 -10.95 7.54
C CYS A 34 -2.47 -9.98 8.02
N PHE A 35 -2.82 -10.02 9.31
CA PHE A 35 -3.75 -9.07 9.92
C PHE A 35 -3.14 -7.66 9.95
N THR A 36 -1.89 -7.53 10.39
CA THR A 36 -1.15 -6.25 10.40
C THR A 36 -1.01 -5.66 8.99
N VAL A 37 -0.73 -6.50 7.98
CA VAL A 37 -0.72 -6.04 6.59
C VAL A 37 -2.09 -5.49 6.17
N ARG A 38 -3.18 -6.20 6.48
CA ARG A 38 -4.54 -5.72 6.17
C ARG A 38 -4.85 -4.38 6.84
N ASP A 39 -4.35 -4.16 8.05
CA ASP A 39 -4.51 -2.89 8.76
C ASP A 39 -3.75 -1.76 8.05
N HIS A 40 -2.50 -1.99 7.67
CA HIS A 40 -1.73 -1.06 6.85
C HIS A 40 -2.39 -0.76 5.50
N VAL A 41 -2.93 -1.79 4.81
CA VAL A 41 -3.68 -1.59 3.57
C VAL A 41 -4.93 -0.76 3.80
N SER A 42 -5.69 -1.02 4.87
CA SER A 42 -6.87 -0.22 5.22
C SER A 42 -6.52 1.25 5.48
N SER A 43 -5.42 1.50 6.21
CA SER A 43 -4.90 2.85 6.44
C SER A 43 -4.48 3.52 5.13
N LEU A 44 -3.77 2.80 4.24
CA LEU A 44 -3.40 3.30 2.91
C LEU A 44 -4.63 3.68 2.09
N LEU A 45 -5.65 2.83 2.05
CA LEU A 45 -6.91 3.09 1.34
C LEU A 45 -7.60 4.35 1.88
N PHE A 46 -7.73 4.46 3.20
CA PHE A 46 -8.33 5.60 3.87
C PHE A 46 -7.58 6.91 3.57
N LYS A 47 -6.25 6.88 3.72
CA LYS A 47 -5.36 8.01 3.45
C LYS A 47 -5.47 8.50 2.00
N HIS A 48 -5.54 7.59 1.03
CA HIS A 48 -5.67 7.95 -0.38
C HIS A 48 -7.13 8.19 -0.84
N GLY A 49 -8.12 8.06 0.06
CA GLY A 49 -9.52 8.28 -0.27
C GLY A 49 -10.13 7.25 -1.22
N VAL A 50 -9.55 6.05 -1.31
CA VAL A 50 -9.98 4.99 -2.23
C VAL A 50 -10.53 3.79 -1.46
N LYS A 51 -11.42 3.03 -2.10
CA LYS A 51 -12.14 1.91 -1.45
C LYS A 51 -11.63 0.52 -1.85
N SER A 52 -10.62 0.43 -2.71
CA SER A 52 -10.17 -0.85 -3.25
C SER A 52 -8.67 -0.84 -3.53
N ARG A 53 -8.02 -1.98 -3.31
CA ARG A 53 -6.60 -2.17 -3.62
C ARG A 53 -6.25 -1.78 -5.05
N LEU A 54 -7.12 -2.13 -6.01
CA LEU A 54 -6.89 -1.82 -7.42
C LEU A 54 -6.96 -0.31 -7.67
N ALA A 55 -7.90 0.39 -7.04
CA ALA A 55 -8.00 1.84 -7.13
C ALA A 55 -6.76 2.52 -6.54
N LEU A 56 -6.25 2.02 -5.41
CA LEU A 56 -4.99 2.49 -4.82
C LEU A 56 -3.81 2.27 -5.77
N MET A 57 -3.70 1.08 -6.36
CA MET A 57 -2.64 0.72 -7.31
C MET A 57 -2.69 1.58 -8.58
N VAL A 58 -3.87 1.81 -9.14
CA VAL A 58 -4.04 2.68 -10.31
C VAL A 58 -3.73 4.15 -9.97
N MET A 59 -4.17 4.63 -8.80
CA MET A 59 -3.93 6.01 -8.37
C MET A 59 -2.44 6.28 -8.16
N CYS A 60 -1.72 5.37 -7.50
CA CYS A 60 -0.29 5.50 -7.27
C CYS A 60 0.55 5.20 -8.51
N GLY A 61 0.17 4.20 -9.32
CA GLY A 61 0.86 3.87 -10.56
C GLY A 61 0.76 4.97 -11.63
N ARG A 62 -0.32 5.75 -11.63
CA ARG A 62 -0.43 6.97 -12.45
C ARG A 62 0.59 8.05 -12.05
N LEU A 63 1.08 8.05 -10.82
CA LEU A 63 2.13 8.95 -10.35
C LEU A 63 3.53 8.44 -10.69
N ASP A 64 3.68 7.13 -10.95
CA ASP A 64 4.96 6.46 -11.21
C ASP A 64 5.35 6.41 -12.70
N ASN A 65 4.48 6.89 -13.61
CA ASN A 65 4.72 6.87 -15.07
C ASN A 65 5.75 7.91 -15.56
N GLY A 66 6.77 8.20 -14.75
CA GLY A 66 7.84 9.15 -15.03
C GLY A 66 9.24 8.59 -14.68
N ARG A 67 9.41 7.27 -14.75
CA ARG A 67 10.72 6.61 -14.65
C ARG A 67 11.17 6.06 -16.00
#